data_AF-A0A955D398-F1
#
_entry.id   AF-A0A955D398-F1
#
_cell.length_a   1.000
_cell.length_b   1.000
_cell.length_c   1.000
_cell.angle_alpha   90.00
_cell.angle_beta   90.00
_cell.angle_gamma   90.00
#
_symmetry.space_group_name_H-M   'P 1'
#
loop_
_entity.id
_entity.type
_entity.pdbx_description
1 polymer ?
#
loop_
_entity_poly.entity_id
_entity_poly.type
_entity_poly.pdbx_seq_one_letter_code
_entity_poly.pdbx_strand_id
1 'polypeptide(L)'
;MRITAIASSIGAALLACASTNSDVVYVDSNDTLVAGAAELIDLDGNGTTDFQVYYGSASGWGSFVAVGPIQTFAGNGVGANYSGLYTTGYDNGDVFGPDEIIRLEPSLAIFKSNSGVVQGAWAAIGAEHYAGLRLLKDGQFHYGWLRLRNASGVTGMYILDHAYETTPDLPIMIGDGLPVAGDLDGDGLVDGVDLGLLLGAWGPCTSCAADLDGNGAVDGADLGLLLANWG
;
A
#
# COMPACT_ATOMS: atom_id res chain seq x y z
N MET A 1 -44.49 -18.59 51.17
CA MET A 1 -43.81 -19.87 50.87
C MET A 1 -42.52 -19.52 50.14
N ARG A 2 -41.37 -19.79 50.76
CA ARG A 2 -40.04 -19.67 50.11
C ARG A 2 -39.94 -20.76 49.03
N ILE A 3 -39.18 -20.50 47.96
CA ILE A 3 -38.08 -21.36 47.49
C ILE A 3 -37.15 -20.50 46.62
N THR A 4 -35.88 -20.51 47.00
CA THR A 4 -34.71 -20.05 46.24
C THR A 4 -34.32 -21.14 45.25
N ALA A 5 -33.95 -20.79 44.02
CA ALA A 5 -33.17 -21.67 43.15
C ALA A 5 -32.06 -20.84 42.48
N ILE A 6 -30.82 -21.23 42.76
CA ILE A 6 -29.61 -20.80 42.05
C ILE A 6 -29.44 -21.80 40.90
N ALA A 7 -29.31 -21.32 39.66
CA ALA A 7 -28.80 -22.12 38.56
C ALA A 7 -27.86 -21.24 37.71
N SER A 8 -26.59 -21.62 37.74
CA SER A 8 -25.53 -21.19 36.85
C SER A 8 -25.76 -21.77 35.45
N SER A 9 -25.68 -20.95 34.40
CA SER A 9 -25.35 -21.41 33.06
C SER A 9 -24.65 -20.31 32.27
N ILE A 10 -23.41 -20.60 31.90
CA ILE A 10 -22.67 -19.97 30.80
C ILE A 10 -23.53 -20.07 29.54
N GLY A 11 -23.68 -18.98 28.78
CA GLY A 11 -24.43 -19.02 27.53
C GLY A 11 -24.37 -17.72 26.76
N ALA A 12 -23.47 -17.69 25.78
CA ALA A 12 -23.38 -16.74 24.68
C ALA A 12 -23.34 -15.26 25.10
N ALA A 13 -22.14 -14.78 25.44
CA ALA A 13 -21.82 -13.41 25.08
C ALA A 13 -21.92 -13.35 23.55
N LEU A 14 -22.91 -12.59 23.08
CA LEU A 14 -23.05 -12.11 21.73
C LEU A 14 -21.75 -11.36 21.39
N LEU A 15 -20.74 -12.08 20.90
CA LEU A 15 -19.62 -11.43 20.26
C LEU A 15 -20.16 -10.94 18.92
N ALA A 16 -20.20 -9.62 18.81
CA ALA A 16 -20.51 -8.93 17.58
C ALA A 16 -19.77 -9.61 16.43
N CYS A 17 -20.50 -9.89 15.35
CA CYS A 17 -19.88 -9.96 14.04
C CYS A 17 -19.25 -8.59 13.84
N ALA A 18 -17.94 -8.47 14.07
CA ALA A 18 -17.20 -7.36 13.49
C ALA A 18 -17.45 -7.50 11.99
N SER A 19 -18.10 -6.51 11.39
CA SER A 19 -17.93 -6.31 9.96
C SER A 19 -16.42 -6.09 9.78
N THR A 20 -15.74 -7.11 9.26
CA THR A 20 -14.36 -7.06 8.82
C THR A 20 -14.31 -6.17 7.59
N ASN A 21 -14.45 -4.86 7.77
CA ASN A 21 -13.98 -3.92 6.78
C ASN A 21 -12.53 -3.64 7.17
N SER A 22 -11.60 -4.22 6.42
CA SER A 22 -10.26 -3.66 6.29
C SER A 22 -10.42 -2.24 5.77
N ASP A 23 -10.20 -1.24 6.61
CA ASP A 23 -10.20 0.15 6.17
C ASP A 23 -8.75 0.46 5.77
N VAL A 24 -8.43 0.21 4.50
CA VAL A 24 -7.15 0.60 3.90
C VAL A 24 -7.24 2.05 3.47
N VAL A 25 -6.28 2.87 3.91
CA VAL A 25 -6.19 4.29 3.50
C VAL A 25 -5.19 4.40 2.37
N TYR A 26 -5.68 4.72 1.18
CA TYR A 26 -4.90 4.93 -0.04
C TYR A 26 -4.64 6.41 -0.32
N VAL A 27 -3.45 6.72 -0.83
CA VAL A 27 -3.06 8.05 -1.29
C VAL A 27 -2.24 7.97 -2.58
N ASP A 28 -2.74 8.62 -3.64
CA ASP A 28 -2.01 8.86 -4.88
C ASP A 28 -0.99 9.99 -4.69
N SER A 29 0.28 9.72 -5.03
CA SER A 29 1.39 10.66 -4.91
C SER A 29 1.66 11.46 -6.20
N ASN A 30 0.81 11.33 -7.23
CA ASN A 30 0.91 12.02 -8.52
C ASN A 30 2.29 11.88 -9.19
N ASP A 31 2.88 10.68 -9.14
CA ASP A 31 4.17 10.36 -9.75
C ASP A 31 5.30 11.34 -9.33
N THR A 32 5.52 11.47 -8.03
CA THR A 32 6.54 12.38 -7.48
C THR A 32 7.95 11.84 -7.77
N LEU A 33 8.77 12.62 -8.47
CA LEU A 33 10.15 12.27 -8.80
C LEU A 33 11.08 12.53 -7.61
N VAL A 34 11.79 11.50 -7.16
CA VAL A 34 12.86 11.62 -6.18
C VAL A 34 14.12 12.15 -6.88
N ALA A 35 14.31 13.48 -6.84
CA ALA A 35 15.43 14.16 -7.48
C ALA A 35 16.20 15.06 -6.50
N GLY A 36 17.20 14.49 -5.84
CA GLY A 36 18.21 15.23 -5.08
C GLY A 36 17.85 15.53 -3.62
N ALA A 37 16.63 15.99 -3.33
CA ALA A 37 16.11 16.09 -1.97
C ALA A 37 15.43 14.78 -1.53
N ALA A 38 15.27 14.59 -0.22
CA ALA A 38 14.44 13.51 0.30
C ALA A 38 12.96 13.86 0.10
N GLU A 39 12.21 12.96 -0.50
CA GLU A 39 10.76 13.02 -0.52
C GLU A 39 10.24 12.44 0.79
N LEU A 40 9.38 13.18 1.49
CA LEU A 40 8.85 12.81 2.78
C LEU A 40 7.42 12.32 2.64
N ILE A 41 7.08 11.26 3.35
CA ILE A 41 5.79 10.58 3.28
C ILE A 41 5.19 10.61 4.69
N ASP A 42 4.02 11.22 4.80
CA ASP A 42 3.11 11.13 5.94
C ASP A 42 2.10 10.03 5.59
N LEU A 43 2.30 8.84 6.15
CA LEU A 43 1.59 7.63 5.73
C LEU A 43 0.16 7.61 6.30
N ASP A 44 -0.04 8.14 7.51
CA ASP A 44 -1.34 8.15 8.19
C ASP A 44 -2.07 9.50 8.13
N GLY A 45 -1.49 10.50 7.46
CA GLY A 45 -2.08 11.81 7.26
C GLY A 45 -2.22 12.62 8.56
N ASN A 46 -1.45 12.30 9.59
CA ASN A 46 -1.54 12.99 10.88
C ASN A 46 -0.83 14.36 10.90
N GLY A 47 -0.18 14.75 9.80
CA GLY A 47 0.60 15.98 9.65
C GLY A 47 2.06 15.85 10.07
N THR A 48 2.50 14.66 10.46
CA THR A 48 3.89 14.32 10.80
C THR A 48 4.40 13.34 9.76
N THR A 49 5.56 13.60 9.19
CA THR A 49 6.14 12.69 8.20
C THR A 49 6.74 11.46 8.88
N ASP A 50 6.42 10.28 8.36
CA ASP A 50 6.78 8.97 8.90
C ASP A 50 7.99 8.37 8.19
N PHE A 51 7.98 8.47 6.86
CA PHE A 51 8.94 7.82 5.97
C PHE A 51 9.57 8.81 5.01
N GLN A 52 10.67 8.39 4.41
CA GLN A 52 11.35 9.13 3.38
C GLN A 52 11.83 8.18 2.28
N VAL A 53 11.86 8.71 1.06
CA VAL A 53 12.62 8.15 -0.05
C VAL A 53 13.64 9.19 -0.47
N TYR A 54 14.92 8.80 -0.52
CA TYR A 54 15.97 9.77 -0.82
C TYR A 54 17.07 9.19 -1.69
N TYR A 55 17.63 10.07 -2.52
CA TYR A 55 18.86 9.83 -3.23
C TYR A 55 20.06 10.10 -2.33
N GLY A 56 21.06 9.21 -2.38
CA GLY A 56 22.32 9.38 -1.70
C GLY A 56 23.52 9.01 -2.56
N SER A 57 24.67 9.59 -2.24
CA SER A 57 25.95 9.16 -2.81
C SER A 57 27.04 9.19 -1.75
N ALA A 58 27.95 8.23 -1.83
CA ALA A 58 29.12 8.15 -0.97
C ALA A 58 30.35 7.86 -1.84
N SER A 59 31.36 8.72 -1.76
CA SER A 59 32.54 8.73 -2.64
C SER A 59 33.27 7.39 -2.73
N GLY A 60 33.21 6.56 -1.68
CA GLY A 60 33.85 5.24 -1.65
C GLY A 60 32.98 4.05 -2.07
N TRP A 61 31.66 4.24 -2.26
CA TRP A 61 30.72 3.13 -2.42
C TRP A 61 30.00 3.22 -3.76
N GLY A 62 29.39 4.38 -4.04
CA GLY A 62 28.50 4.55 -5.17
C GLY A 62 27.37 5.52 -4.86
N SER A 63 26.26 5.33 -5.56
CA SER A 63 25.03 6.11 -5.41
C SER A 63 23.84 5.17 -5.21
N PHE A 64 22.79 5.64 -4.57
CA PHE A 64 21.66 4.81 -4.19
C PHE A 64 20.37 5.61 -4.06
N VAL A 65 19.26 4.89 -4.05
CA VAL A 65 17.98 5.35 -3.50
C VAL A 65 17.64 4.45 -2.33
N ALA A 66 17.28 5.06 -1.20
CA ALA A 66 16.90 4.35 0.01
C ALA A 66 15.48 4.73 0.44
N VAL A 67 14.81 3.78 1.08
CA VAL A 67 13.45 3.91 1.62
C VAL A 67 13.50 3.55 3.09
N GLY A 68 12.82 4.32 3.94
CA GLY A 68 12.61 3.92 5.33
C GLY A 68 12.23 5.09 6.23
N PRO A 69 12.24 4.88 7.55
CA PRO A 69 11.70 5.85 8.50
C PRO A 69 12.53 7.14 8.55
N ILE A 70 11.88 8.27 8.85
CA ILE A 70 12.55 9.56 9.09
C ILE A 70 13.28 9.54 10.43
N GLN A 71 12.60 9.08 11.48
CA GLN A 71 13.21 8.88 12.80
C GLN A 71 13.61 7.42 12.93
N THR A 72 14.90 7.15 12.83
CA THR A 72 15.43 5.81 13.07
C THR A 72 15.09 5.36 14.49
N PHE A 73 14.70 4.09 14.64
CA PHE A 73 14.38 3.47 15.93
C PHE A 73 13.12 3.98 16.66
N ALA A 74 12.24 4.75 16.02
CA ALA A 74 10.97 5.18 16.60
C ALA A 74 9.86 4.10 16.55
N GLY A 75 10.15 2.91 16.03
CA GLY A 75 9.19 1.82 15.86
C GLY A 75 8.70 1.65 14.42
N ASN A 76 8.79 2.70 13.60
CA ASN A 76 8.59 2.61 12.15
C ASN A 76 9.69 1.78 11.50
N GLY A 77 9.39 1.15 10.37
CA GLY A 77 10.36 0.35 9.65
C GLY A 77 9.95 0.00 8.23
N VAL A 78 10.88 -0.58 7.49
CA VAL A 78 10.71 -1.01 6.10
C VAL A 78 10.99 -2.50 5.96
N GLY A 79 10.22 -3.19 5.12
CA GLY A 79 10.49 -4.57 4.73
C GLY A 79 11.85 -4.68 4.05
N ALA A 80 12.70 -5.56 4.55
CA ALA A 80 14.06 -5.70 4.08
C ALA A 80 14.45 -7.15 3.86
N ASN A 81 15.46 -7.36 3.02
CA ASN A 81 16.04 -8.67 2.82
C ASN A 81 16.75 -9.17 4.09
N TYR A 82 17.19 -10.44 4.09
CA TYR A 82 17.84 -11.05 5.26
C TYR A 82 19.07 -10.29 5.80
N SER A 83 19.81 -9.58 4.95
CA SER A 83 20.95 -8.76 5.40
C SER A 83 20.53 -7.39 5.97
N GLY A 84 19.26 -7.02 5.84
CA GLY A 84 18.71 -5.70 6.13
C GLY A 84 19.21 -4.61 5.17
N LEU A 85 20.06 -4.93 4.20
CA LEU A 85 20.73 -3.90 3.41
C LEU A 85 19.84 -3.38 2.28
N TYR A 86 19.01 -4.27 1.72
CA TYR A 86 18.14 -3.95 0.59
C TYR A 86 16.68 -4.01 1.01
N THR A 87 15.90 -3.07 0.51
CA THR A 87 14.44 -3.09 0.63
C THR A 87 13.92 -4.28 -0.18
N THR A 88 13.01 -5.06 0.41
CA THR A 88 12.30 -6.10 -0.34
C THR A 88 11.35 -5.41 -1.32
N GLY A 89 11.44 -5.78 -2.60
CA GLY A 89 10.45 -5.38 -3.60
C GLY A 89 9.38 -6.46 -3.66
N TYR A 90 8.20 -6.13 -3.16
CA TYR A 90 7.01 -6.98 -3.26
C TYR A 90 6.28 -6.71 -4.57
N ASP A 91 5.52 -7.69 -5.04
CA ASP A 91 4.62 -7.59 -6.18
C ASP A 91 3.16 -7.48 -5.70
N ASN A 92 2.28 -7.02 -6.59
CA ASN A 92 0.85 -6.90 -6.30
C ASN A 92 0.26 -8.26 -5.87
N GLY A 93 -0.47 -8.28 -4.76
CA GLY A 93 -1.05 -9.48 -4.16
C GLY A 93 -0.13 -10.26 -3.20
N ASP A 94 1.12 -9.83 -3.02
CA ASP A 94 1.96 -10.32 -1.90
C ASP A 94 1.38 -9.88 -0.56
N VAL A 95 1.80 -10.50 0.55
CA VAL A 95 1.37 -10.12 1.90
C VAL A 95 2.54 -9.49 2.64
N PHE A 96 2.32 -8.35 3.27
CA PHE A 96 3.30 -7.71 4.15
C PHE A 96 2.73 -7.52 5.56
N GLY A 97 3.50 -7.88 6.59
CA GLY A 97 2.95 -7.98 7.94
C GLY A 97 3.95 -8.26 9.06
N PRO A 98 3.47 -8.73 10.22
CA PRO A 98 4.27 -8.90 11.44
C PRO A 98 5.39 -9.93 11.34
N ASP A 99 5.28 -10.91 10.44
CA ASP A 99 6.24 -11.99 10.28
C ASP A 99 7.42 -11.64 9.36
N GLU A 100 7.39 -10.45 8.74
CA GLU A 100 8.42 -9.99 7.81
C GLU A 100 9.68 -9.47 8.51
N ILE A 101 10.80 -9.48 7.78
CA ILE A 101 12.04 -8.87 8.26
C ILE A 101 11.90 -7.34 8.17
N ILE A 102 11.68 -6.71 9.31
CA ILE A 102 11.55 -5.25 9.41
C ILE A 102 12.87 -4.62 9.81
N ARG A 103 13.35 -3.68 8.99
CA ARG A 103 14.48 -2.81 9.34
C ARG A 103 14.01 -1.45 9.86
N LEU A 104 14.54 -1.03 11.00
CA LEU A 104 14.21 0.25 11.67
C LEU A 104 15.03 1.44 11.17
N GLU A 105 15.74 1.23 10.06
CA GLU A 105 16.62 2.17 9.40
C GLU A 105 16.33 2.14 7.89
N PRO A 106 16.66 3.20 7.15
CA PRO A 106 16.53 3.19 5.69
C PRO A 106 17.31 2.06 5.02
N SER A 107 16.63 1.35 4.13
CA SER A 107 17.15 0.23 3.35
C SER A 107 17.24 0.60 1.87
N LEU A 108 18.19 -0.01 1.14
CA LEU A 108 18.49 0.37 -0.23
C LEU A 108 17.46 -0.25 -1.18
N ALA A 109 16.65 0.57 -1.86
CA ALA A 109 15.79 0.10 -2.94
C ALA A 109 16.62 -0.23 -4.19
N ILE A 110 17.59 0.64 -4.50
CA ILE A 110 18.57 0.44 -5.55
C ILE A 110 19.92 1.03 -5.15
N PHE A 111 21.00 0.34 -5.52
CA PHE A 111 22.37 0.80 -5.37
C PHE A 111 23.11 0.65 -6.70
N LYS A 112 23.95 1.63 -7.04
CA LYS A 112 24.90 1.59 -8.15
C LYS A 112 26.30 1.88 -7.64
N SER A 113 27.19 0.90 -7.70
CA SER A 113 28.58 1.05 -7.31
C SER A 113 29.35 1.99 -8.25
N ASN A 114 30.48 2.50 -7.77
CA ASN A 114 31.41 3.27 -8.62
C ASN A 114 31.99 2.44 -9.78
N SER A 115 32.03 1.11 -9.65
CA SER A 115 32.42 0.19 -10.73
C SER A 115 31.28 -0.11 -11.72
N GLY A 116 30.10 0.47 -11.51
CA GLY A 116 28.94 0.33 -12.40
C GLY A 116 28.02 -0.85 -12.10
N VAL A 117 28.24 -1.59 -11.02
CA VAL A 117 27.38 -2.71 -10.60
C VAL A 117 26.08 -2.14 -10.02
N VAL A 118 24.94 -2.61 -10.49
CA VAL A 118 23.61 -2.19 -10.00
C VAL A 118 22.97 -3.36 -9.25
N GLN A 119 22.39 -3.08 -8.08
CA GLN A 119 21.76 -4.06 -7.19
C GLN A 119 20.51 -3.47 -6.52
N GLY A 120 19.64 -4.35 -6.01
CA GLY A 120 18.37 -4.00 -5.38
C GLY A 120 17.17 -4.44 -6.22
N ALA A 121 15.98 -4.47 -5.61
CA ALA A 121 14.78 -4.93 -6.31
C ALA A 121 14.40 -4.02 -7.48
N TRP A 122 14.71 -2.73 -7.39
CA TRP A 122 14.46 -1.76 -8.47
C TRP A 122 15.63 -1.60 -9.45
N ALA A 123 16.55 -2.57 -9.56
CA ALA A 123 17.75 -2.42 -10.38
C ALA A 123 17.49 -2.19 -11.88
N ALA A 124 16.43 -2.77 -12.44
CA ALA A 124 16.09 -2.62 -13.85
C ALA A 124 15.35 -1.30 -14.11
N ILE A 125 15.66 -0.63 -15.22
CA ILE A 125 14.86 0.51 -15.68
C ILE A 125 13.48 -0.02 -16.10
N GLY A 126 12.43 0.66 -15.62
CA GLY A 126 11.04 0.24 -15.72
C GLY A 126 10.58 -0.69 -14.61
N ALA A 127 11.48 -1.13 -13.71
CA ALA A 127 11.08 -1.96 -12.57
C ALA A 127 10.14 -1.17 -11.66
N GLU A 128 9.04 -1.81 -11.32
CA GLU A 128 8.01 -1.29 -10.44
C GLU A 128 7.67 -2.37 -9.42
N HIS A 129 7.77 -2.02 -8.16
CA HIS A 129 7.53 -2.90 -7.02
C HIS A 129 7.04 -2.06 -5.85
N TYR A 130 6.68 -2.74 -4.77
CA TYR A 130 6.23 -2.13 -3.53
C TYR A 130 7.26 -2.34 -2.43
N ALA A 131 7.50 -1.30 -1.63
CA ALA A 131 8.20 -1.41 -0.36
C ALA A 131 7.17 -1.57 0.76
N GLY A 132 7.28 -2.64 1.55
CA GLY A 132 6.46 -2.81 2.75
C GLY A 132 6.88 -1.83 3.86
N LEU A 133 5.93 -1.18 4.50
CA LEU A 133 6.12 -0.17 5.54
C LEU A 133 5.42 -0.60 6.84
N ARG A 134 6.15 -0.61 7.95
CA ARG A 134 5.57 -0.77 9.29
C ARG A 134 5.49 0.59 9.97
N LEU A 135 4.30 1.01 10.35
CA LEU A 135 4.03 2.26 11.05
C LEU A 135 3.71 1.98 12.52
N LEU A 136 4.29 2.75 13.45
CA LEU A 136 3.88 2.78 14.84
C LEU A 136 2.93 3.97 15.04
N LYS A 137 1.65 3.67 15.28
CA LYS A 137 0.61 4.66 15.50
C LYS A 137 -0.13 4.35 16.80
N ASP A 138 -0.26 5.34 17.68
CA ASP A 138 -0.93 5.20 18.98
C ASP A 138 -0.44 4.00 19.82
N GLY A 139 0.85 3.64 19.69
CA GLY A 139 1.48 2.51 20.38
C GLY A 139 1.22 1.13 19.76
N GLN A 140 0.53 1.07 18.62
CA GLN A 140 0.22 -0.15 17.88
C GLN A 140 0.89 -0.14 16.51
N PHE A 141 1.20 -1.32 15.97
CA PHE A 141 1.77 -1.43 14.64
C PHE A 141 0.68 -1.52 13.58
N HIS A 142 0.94 -0.86 12.47
CA HIS A 142 0.14 -0.91 11.25
C HIS A 142 1.06 -1.22 10.08
N TYR A 143 0.49 -1.80 9.03
CA TYR A 143 1.24 -2.25 7.86
C TYR A 143 0.72 -1.56 6.62
N GLY A 144 1.64 -1.14 5.77
CA GLY A 144 1.36 -0.44 4.54
C GLY A 144 2.35 -0.79 3.45
N TRP A 145 2.15 -0.17 2.31
CA TRP A 145 3.01 -0.31 1.15
C TRP A 145 3.27 1.04 0.50
N LEU A 146 4.40 1.15 -0.19
CA LEU A 146 4.79 2.30 -0.99
C LEU A 146 5.25 1.82 -2.36
N ARG A 147 4.55 2.24 -3.42
CA ARG A 147 4.87 1.83 -4.79
C ARG A 147 5.89 2.76 -5.41
N LEU A 148 6.94 2.16 -5.93
CA LEU A 148 8.06 2.87 -6.53
C LEU A 148 8.31 2.36 -7.94
N ARG A 149 8.69 3.26 -8.85
CA ARG A 149 9.10 2.90 -10.22
C ARG A 149 10.43 3.52 -10.58
N ASN A 150 11.35 2.68 -11.04
CA ASN A 150 12.64 3.13 -11.54
C ASN A 150 12.51 3.60 -13.00
N ALA A 151 12.60 4.90 -13.25
CA ALA A 151 12.56 5.47 -14.60
C ALA A 151 13.94 5.66 -15.24
N SER A 152 14.98 5.97 -14.46
CA SER A 152 16.31 6.27 -15.01
C SER A 152 17.48 5.91 -14.09
N GLY A 153 17.39 4.76 -13.44
CA GLY A 153 18.34 4.28 -12.45
C GLY A 153 18.24 5.03 -11.12
N VAL A 154 19.35 5.08 -10.39
CA VAL A 154 19.43 5.73 -9.05
C VAL A 154 19.10 7.22 -9.05
N THR A 155 19.02 7.88 -10.19
CA THR A 155 18.71 9.32 -10.30
C THR A 155 17.26 9.62 -10.70
N GLY A 156 16.43 8.61 -10.93
CA GLY A 156 15.04 8.82 -11.33
C GLY A 156 14.13 7.72 -10.83
N MET A 157 13.84 7.78 -9.53
CA MET A 157 12.80 6.96 -8.89
C MET A 157 11.54 7.79 -8.78
N TYR A 158 10.40 7.25 -9.23
CA TYR A 158 9.09 7.82 -8.97
C TYR A 158 8.45 7.16 -7.76
N ILE A 159 7.82 7.96 -6.91
CA ILE A 159 6.83 7.52 -5.93
C ILE A 159 5.47 7.64 -6.61
N LEU A 160 4.78 6.52 -6.77
CA LEU A 160 3.49 6.48 -7.45
C LEU A 160 2.37 6.70 -6.43
N ASP A 161 2.29 5.83 -5.44
CA ASP A 161 1.24 5.82 -4.43
C ASP A 161 1.67 5.07 -3.16
N HIS A 162 0.85 5.18 -2.13
CA HIS A 162 1.01 4.43 -0.89
C HIS A 162 -0.34 4.11 -0.26
N ALA A 163 -0.37 3.08 0.58
CA ALA A 163 -1.51 2.79 1.43
C ALA A 163 -1.10 2.15 2.76
N TYR A 164 -1.99 2.15 3.75
CA TYR A 164 -1.83 1.37 4.98
C TYR A 164 -3.15 0.86 5.55
N GLU A 165 -3.08 -0.26 6.28
CA GLU A 165 -4.18 -0.89 7.00
C GLU A 165 -4.40 -0.21 8.36
N THR A 166 -5.61 0.33 8.56
CA THR A 166 -5.95 1.06 9.79
C THR A 166 -6.23 0.14 10.98
N THR A 167 -6.41 -1.15 10.76
CA THR A 167 -6.56 -2.16 11.81
C THR A 167 -5.18 -2.52 12.38
N PRO A 168 -4.96 -2.33 13.70
CA PRO A 168 -3.72 -2.72 14.35
C PRO A 168 -3.33 -4.18 14.13
N ASP A 169 -2.04 -4.40 13.91
CA ASP A 169 -1.37 -5.70 13.79
C ASP A 169 -1.86 -6.60 12.64
N LEU A 170 -2.75 -6.10 11.77
CA LEU A 170 -3.24 -6.83 10.61
C LEU A 170 -2.26 -6.68 9.44
N PRO A 171 -1.85 -7.78 8.78
CA PRO A 171 -1.08 -7.67 7.54
C PRO A 171 -1.91 -6.99 6.44
N ILE A 172 -1.22 -6.33 5.52
CA ILE A 172 -1.82 -5.73 4.33
C ILE A 172 -1.47 -6.57 3.10
N MET A 173 -2.40 -6.70 2.14
CA MET A 173 -2.01 -7.20 0.83
C MET A 173 -1.41 -6.05 0.02
N ILE A 174 -0.30 -6.34 -0.62
CA ILE A 174 0.43 -5.36 -1.43
C ILE A 174 -0.45 -4.94 -2.61
N GLY A 175 -0.69 -3.64 -2.72
CA GLY A 175 -1.57 -3.03 -3.71
C GLY A 175 -3.03 -2.86 -3.26
N ASP A 176 -3.40 -3.30 -2.05
CA ASP A 176 -4.73 -3.01 -1.50
C ASP A 176 -5.01 -1.50 -1.44
N GLY A 177 -6.23 -1.10 -1.80
CA GLY A 177 -6.65 0.29 -1.86
C GLY A 177 -6.27 1.00 -3.16
N LEU A 178 -5.52 0.36 -4.08
CA LEU A 178 -5.36 0.89 -5.43
C LEU A 178 -6.73 1.03 -6.10
N PRO A 179 -6.99 2.13 -6.85
CA PRO A 179 -8.20 2.24 -7.64
C PRO A 179 -8.23 1.10 -8.68
N VAL A 180 -9.15 0.16 -8.50
CA VAL A 180 -9.38 -0.89 -9.49
C VAL A 180 -10.41 -0.36 -10.48
N ALA A 181 -10.10 -0.40 -11.77
CA ALA A 181 -11.03 0.05 -12.79
C ALA A 181 -12.27 -0.86 -12.77
N GLY A 182 -13.42 -0.31 -12.39
CA GLY A 182 -14.66 -1.06 -12.24
C GLY A 182 -15.01 -1.42 -10.80
N ASP A 183 -14.17 -1.10 -9.82
CA ASP A 183 -14.54 -1.08 -8.39
C ASP A 183 -15.32 0.22 -8.14
N LEU A 184 -16.64 0.10 -8.09
CA LEU A 184 -17.59 1.20 -8.05
C LEU A 184 -18.08 1.48 -6.63
N ASP A 185 -17.96 0.53 -5.70
CA ASP A 185 -18.26 0.76 -4.28
C ASP A 185 -17.04 1.04 -3.40
N GLY A 186 -15.83 0.84 -3.95
CA GLY A 186 -14.54 1.16 -3.35
C GLY A 186 -14.07 0.11 -2.35
N ASP A 187 -14.55 -1.13 -2.44
CA ASP A 187 -14.18 -2.21 -1.51
C ASP A 187 -12.87 -2.95 -1.90
N GLY A 188 -12.27 -2.57 -3.03
CA GLY A 188 -11.02 -3.11 -3.54
C GLY A 188 -11.18 -4.36 -4.40
N LEU A 189 -12.40 -4.85 -4.60
CA LEU A 189 -12.73 -5.96 -5.49
C LEU A 189 -13.57 -5.45 -6.67
N VAL A 190 -13.63 -6.25 -7.73
CA VAL A 190 -14.60 -6.02 -8.82
C VAL A 190 -15.51 -7.23 -8.92
N ASP A 191 -16.71 -7.10 -8.36
CA ASP A 191 -17.61 -8.23 -8.18
C ASP A 191 -19.09 -7.93 -8.55
N GLY A 192 -20.00 -8.75 -8.01
CA GLY A 192 -21.42 -8.61 -8.26
C GLY A 192 -22.04 -7.31 -7.74
N VAL A 193 -21.45 -6.69 -6.72
CA VAL A 193 -21.88 -5.41 -6.17
C VAL A 193 -21.58 -4.29 -7.17
N ASP A 194 -20.36 -4.24 -7.70
CA ASP A 194 -19.97 -3.27 -8.73
C ASP A 194 -20.75 -3.44 -10.01
N LEU A 195 -20.97 -4.69 -10.43
CA LEU A 195 -21.84 -4.98 -11.56
C LEU A 195 -23.25 -4.42 -11.32
N GLY A 196 -23.78 -4.57 -10.11
CA GLY A 196 -25.06 -4.00 -9.71
C GLY A 196 -25.07 -2.47 -9.81
N LEU A 197 -24.01 -1.80 -9.37
CA LEU A 197 -23.85 -0.36 -9.46
C LEU A 197 -23.74 0.12 -10.90
N LEU A 198 -22.95 -0.55 -11.74
CA LEU A 198 -22.81 -0.26 -13.17
C LEU A 198 -24.14 -0.38 -13.88
N LEU A 199 -24.86 -1.50 -13.68
CA LEU A 199 -26.18 -1.72 -14.26
C LEU A 199 -27.23 -0.73 -13.75
N GLY A 200 -27.10 -0.27 -12.51
CA GLY A 200 -27.94 0.79 -11.93
C GLY A 200 -27.71 2.16 -12.58
N ALA A 201 -26.52 2.42 -13.10
CA ALA A 201 -26.12 3.65 -13.78
C ALA A 201 -26.30 3.61 -15.31
N TRP A 202 -26.85 2.51 -15.86
CA TRP A 202 -26.91 2.28 -17.31
C TRP A 202 -27.57 3.41 -18.09
N GLY A 203 -26.91 3.87 -19.16
CA GLY A 203 -27.37 4.95 -20.03
C GLY A 203 -26.50 6.21 -19.95
N PRO A 204 -27.01 7.36 -20.42
CA PRO A 204 -26.23 8.60 -20.47
C PRO A 204 -25.74 9.02 -19.09
N CYS A 205 -24.44 9.25 -18.97
CA CYS A 205 -23.85 9.68 -17.72
C CYS A 205 -22.74 10.69 -17.97
N THR A 206 -22.97 11.94 -17.55
CA THR A 206 -21.94 12.98 -17.65
C THR A 206 -21.17 12.99 -16.33
N SER A 207 -20.02 12.29 -16.30
CA SER A 207 -19.08 12.22 -15.17
C SER A 207 -19.58 11.42 -13.94
N CYS A 208 -19.96 10.16 -14.13
CA CYS A 208 -20.08 9.21 -13.00
C CYS A 208 -18.96 8.17 -13.03
N ALA A 209 -18.73 7.53 -11.89
CA ALA A 209 -17.73 6.49 -11.71
C ALA A 209 -17.95 5.25 -12.61
N ALA A 210 -19.19 4.99 -13.03
CA ALA A 210 -19.52 3.83 -13.88
C ALA A 210 -19.21 4.03 -15.38
N ASP A 211 -18.90 5.25 -15.83
CA ASP A 211 -18.42 5.56 -17.19
C ASP A 211 -16.90 5.34 -17.22
N LEU A 212 -16.50 4.08 -17.38
CA LEU A 212 -15.13 3.59 -17.24
C LEU A 212 -14.27 3.92 -18.46
N ASP A 213 -14.86 4.10 -19.64
CA ASP A 213 -14.14 4.54 -20.84
C ASP A 213 -14.19 6.07 -21.07
N GLY A 214 -15.01 6.78 -20.29
CA GLY A 214 -15.12 8.24 -20.28
C GLY A 214 -15.83 8.81 -21.51
N ASN A 215 -16.66 8.02 -22.20
CA ASN A 215 -17.34 8.43 -23.42
C ASN A 215 -18.64 9.24 -23.18
N GLY A 216 -19.08 9.36 -21.92
CA GLY A 216 -20.29 10.08 -21.52
C GLY A 216 -21.55 9.21 -21.43
N ALA A 217 -21.43 7.89 -21.48
CA ALA A 217 -22.51 6.93 -21.29
C ALA A 217 -22.00 5.63 -20.67
N VAL A 218 -22.79 5.03 -19.77
CA VAL A 218 -22.56 3.70 -19.22
C VAL A 218 -23.25 2.67 -20.10
N ASP A 219 -22.47 1.86 -20.81
CA ASP A 219 -22.99 0.84 -21.72
C ASP A 219 -22.19 -0.47 -21.73
N GLY A 220 -22.32 -1.24 -22.82
CA GLY A 220 -21.64 -2.53 -22.96
C GLY A 220 -20.11 -2.42 -23.00
N ALA A 221 -19.55 -1.27 -23.35
CA ALA A 221 -18.11 -1.02 -23.29
C ALA A 221 -17.62 -0.98 -21.84
N ASP A 222 -18.31 -0.23 -20.97
CA ASP A 222 -17.99 -0.14 -19.54
C ASP A 222 -18.19 -1.49 -18.85
N LEU A 223 -19.27 -2.20 -19.18
CA LEU A 223 -19.45 -3.57 -18.69
C LEU A 223 -18.27 -4.48 -19.10
N GLY A 224 -17.78 -4.34 -20.33
CA GLY A 224 -16.61 -5.07 -20.81
C GLY A 224 -15.34 -4.74 -20.00
N LEU A 225 -15.15 -3.47 -19.63
CA LEU A 225 -14.04 -3.02 -18.79
C LEU A 225 -14.17 -3.53 -17.35
N LEU A 226 -15.36 -3.47 -16.74
CA LEU A 226 -15.61 -4.02 -15.42
C LEU A 226 -15.32 -5.53 -15.38
N LEU A 227 -15.87 -6.28 -16.33
CA LEU A 227 -15.65 -7.73 -16.41
C LEU A 227 -14.19 -8.11 -16.72
N ALA A 228 -13.43 -7.22 -17.36
CA ALA A 228 -12.00 -7.44 -17.60
C ALA A 228 -11.17 -7.37 -16.31
N ASN A 229 -11.69 -6.68 -15.28
CA ASN A 229 -11.05 -6.55 -13.96
C ASN A 229 -11.72 -7.42 -12.89
N TRP A 230 -12.63 -8.33 -13.28
CA TRP A 230 -13.36 -9.19 -12.34
C TRP A 230 -12.43 -10.03 -11.46
N GLY A 231 -12.60 -9.93 -10.14
CA GLY A 231 -11.74 -10.66 -9.19
C GLY A 231 -11.77 -10.06 -7.80
#